data_AF-K1T7C0-F1
#
_entry.id   AF-K1T7C0-F1
#
_cell.length_a   1.000
_cell.length_b   1.000
_cell.length_c   1.000
_cell.angle_alpha   90.00
_cell.angle_beta   90.00
_cell.angle_gamma   90.00
#
_symmetry.space_group_name_H-M   'P 1'
#
loop_
_entity.id
_entity.type
_entity.pdbx_description
1 polymer ?
#
loop_
_entity_poly.entity_id
_entity_poly.type
_entity_poly.pdbx_seq_one_letter_code
_entity_poly.pdbx_strand_id
1 'polypeptide(L)'
;QQMSQKQRSNRTQRLAHEAHILTEEATTLTREVVTAPFRLRTYRLIRKIIIGFILVSIANVLFSYFFYTPKMYRILRDNRELKIRYRILQDRIRTAQQHVDEIRHRDSYVYRSLFSTDTLSIPGVWQPYPESKYAPMADDDYASLMIPTWRQLDALARTIYLESVSFDELQQLARNKEQLASAVPA
;
A
#
# COMPACT_ATOMS: atom_id res chain seq x y z
N GLN A 1 70.82 81.83 19.52
CA GLN A 1 70.13 80.78 20.32
C GLN A 1 68.98 80.07 19.59
N GLN A 2 68.74 80.26 18.28
CA GLN A 2 67.59 79.63 17.57
C GLN A 2 67.92 78.32 16.79
N MET A 3 69.19 77.98 16.53
CA MET A 3 69.54 76.77 15.76
C MET A 3 69.50 75.46 16.57
N SER A 4 69.62 75.51 17.90
CA SER A 4 69.67 74.30 18.75
C SER A 4 68.27 73.71 19.05
N GLN A 5 67.21 74.52 19.02
CA GLN A 5 65.82 74.03 19.23
C GLN A 5 65.26 73.30 18.00
N LYS A 6 65.62 73.74 16.78
CA LYS A 6 65.10 73.14 15.53
C LYS A 6 65.62 71.72 15.29
N GLN A 7 66.89 71.45 15.65
CA GLN A 7 67.45 70.10 15.57
C GLN A 7 66.86 69.15 16.62
N ARG A 8 66.55 69.63 17.83
CA ARG A 8 65.89 68.82 18.86
C ARG A 8 64.46 68.44 18.47
N SER A 9 63.68 69.38 17.92
CA SER A 9 62.31 69.13 17.44
C SER A 9 62.24 68.10 16.30
N ASN A 10 63.14 68.18 15.32
CA ASN A 10 63.21 67.19 14.24
C ASN A 10 63.62 65.80 14.75
N ARG A 11 64.50 65.72 15.76
CA ARG A 11 64.92 64.44 16.34
C ARG A 11 63.80 63.78 17.15
N THR A 12 63.02 64.55 17.90
CA THR A 12 61.86 64.04 18.63
C THR A 12 60.71 63.61 17.70
N GLN A 13 60.51 64.32 16.58
CA GLN A 13 59.52 63.92 15.57
C GLN A 13 59.92 62.62 14.86
N ARG A 14 61.21 62.45 14.55
CA ARG A 14 61.72 61.19 13.96
C ARG A 14 61.57 60.01 14.91
N LEU A 15 61.92 60.18 16.18
CA LEU A 15 61.77 59.11 17.19
C LEU A 15 60.30 58.77 17.46
N ALA A 16 59.40 59.76 17.45
CA ALA A 16 57.97 59.51 17.56
C ALA A 16 57.43 58.75 16.33
N HIS A 17 57.89 59.11 15.12
CA HIS A 17 57.50 58.42 13.89
C HIS A 17 58.03 56.98 13.84
N GLU A 18 59.28 56.76 14.25
CA GLU A 18 59.87 55.42 14.38
C GLU A 18 59.14 54.57 15.43
N ALA A 19 58.78 55.17 16.58
CA ALA A 19 57.97 54.50 17.60
C ALA A 19 56.58 54.14 17.06
N HIS A 20 55.94 55.02 16.28
CA HIS A 20 54.65 54.72 15.64
C HIS A 20 54.77 53.57 14.63
N ILE A 21 55.80 53.56 13.79
CA ILE A 21 56.04 52.48 12.82
C ILE A 21 56.28 51.16 13.55
N LEU A 22 57.08 51.14 14.62
CA LEU A 22 57.32 49.94 15.41
C LEU A 22 56.05 49.44 16.13
N THR A 23 55.17 50.34 16.55
CA THR A 23 53.86 49.95 17.12
C THR A 23 52.90 49.40 16.08
N GLU A 24 52.93 49.90 14.84
CA GLU A 24 52.14 49.35 13.73
C GLU A 24 52.68 47.98 13.28
N GLU A 25 54.00 47.80 13.19
CA GLU A 25 54.61 46.51 12.88
C GLU A 25 54.35 45.48 14.00
N ALA A 26 54.45 45.86 15.27
CA ALA A 26 54.16 44.96 16.38
C ALA A 26 52.67 44.56 16.43
N THR A 27 51.75 45.48 16.14
CA THR A 27 50.30 45.19 16.14
C THR A 27 49.87 44.36 14.93
N THR A 28 50.49 44.57 13.77
CA THR A 28 50.23 43.77 12.56
C THR A 28 50.76 42.34 12.68
N LEU A 29 51.98 42.15 13.18
CA LEU A 29 52.56 40.82 13.43
C LEU A 29 51.78 40.05 14.52
N THR A 30 51.34 40.72 15.59
CA THR A 30 50.54 40.06 16.65
C THR A 30 49.15 39.65 16.14
N ARG A 31 48.54 40.45 15.24
CA ARG A 31 47.25 40.14 14.62
C ARG A 31 47.32 38.95 13.66
N GLU A 32 48.46 38.71 13.03
CA GLU A 32 48.69 37.57 12.14
C GLU A 32 48.87 36.25 12.92
N VAL A 33 49.62 36.26 14.02
CA VAL A 33 49.90 35.05 14.83
C VAL A 33 48.69 34.60 15.66
N VAL A 34 47.80 35.52 16.08
CA VAL A 34 46.61 35.16 16.87
C VAL A 34 45.42 34.70 16.00
N THR A 35 45.38 35.07 14.71
CA THR A 35 44.32 34.64 13.78
C THR A 35 44.64 33.33 13.06
N ALA A 36 45.91 32.96 12.93
CA ALA A 36 46.36 31.68 12.39
C ALA A 36 45.84 30.42 13.15
N PRO A 37 45.87 30.33 14.50
CA PRO A 37 45.50 29.11 15.20
C PRO A 37 43.98 28.83 15.18
N PHE A 38 43.14 29.86 15.03
CA PHE A 38 41.68 29.70 14.99
C PHE A 38 41.20 29.19 13.63
N ARG A 39 41.68 29.77 12.52
CA ARG A 39 41.25 29.37 11.16
C ARG A 39 41.63 27.93 10.81
N LEU A 40 42.78 27.45 11.28
CA LEU A 40 43.20 26.05 11.09
C LEU A 40 42.42 25.07 11.98
N ARG A 41 41.96 25.49 13.15
CA ARG A 41 41.13 24.67 14.05
C ARG A 41 39.70 24.56 13.53
N THR A 42 39.10 25.67 13.11
CA THR A 42 37.75 25.68 12.51
C THR A 42 37.72 24.90 11.20
N TYR A 43 38.72 25.04 10.33
CA TYR A 43 38.82 24.24 9.10
C TYR A 43 38.92 22.74 9.38
N ARG A 44 39.69 22.32 10.39
CA ARG A 44 39.76 20.92 10.83
C ARG A 44 38.43 20.40 11.39
N LEU A 45 37.68 21.23 12.12
CA LEU A 45 36.36 20.89 12.64
C LEU A 45 35.34 20.75 11.50
N ILE A 46 35.27 21.74 10.61
CA ILE A 46 34.37 21.76 9.46
C ILE A 46 34.63 20.57 8.55
N ARG A 47 35.90 20.24 8.28
CA ARG A 47 36.27 19.05 7.50
C ARG A 47 35.74 17.75 8.10
N LYS A 48 35.82 17.57 9.43
CA LYS A 48 35.28 16.38 10.10
C LYS A 48 33.75 16.33 10.03
N ILE A 49 33.08 17.46 10.19
CA ILE A 49 31.62 17.56 10.09
C ILE A 49 31.14 17.24 8.68
N ILE A 50 31.81 17.74 7.63
CA ILE A 50 31.46 17.45 6.23
C ILE A 50 31.63 15.97 5.92
N ILE A 51 32.75 15.36 6.32
CA ILE A 51 32.98 13.91 6.10
C ILE A 51 31.92 13.08 6.83
N GLY A 52 31.60 13.44 8.09
CA GLY A 52 30.53 12.79 8.85
C GLY A 52 29.17 12.95 8.20
N PHE A 53 28.84 14.14 7.71
CA PHE A 53 27.58 14.42 7.03
C PHE A 53 27.44 13.62 5.72
N ILE A 54 28.51 13.55 4.93
CA ILE A 54 28.55 12.73 3.71
C ILE A 54 28.35 11.25 4.06
N LEU A 55 29.04 10.76 5.09
CA LEU A 55 28.95 9.36 5.51
C LEU A 55 27.55 9.01 6.03
N VAL A 56 26.92 9.88 6.82
CA VAL A 56 25.54 9.73 7.28
C VAL A 56 24.55 9.80 6.12
N SER A 57 24.77 10.69 5.15
CA SER A 57 23.92 10.80 3.96
C SER A 57 23.99 9.55 3.09
N ILE A 58 25.19 9.02 2.84
CA ILE A 58 25.39 7.76 2.12
C ILE A 58 24.76 6.59 2.87
N ALA A 59 24.98 6.50 4.18
CA ALA A 59 24.35 5.47 5.01
C ALA A 59 22.81 5.56 4.95
N ASN A 60 22.23 6.76 4.96
CA ASN A 60 20.79 6.96 4.83
C ASN A 60 20.26 6.55 3.46
N VAL A 61 20.97 6.86 2.38
CA VAL A 61 20.59 6.43 1.01
C VAL A 61 20.69 4.93 0.87
N LEU A 62 21.75 4.31 1.38
CA LEU A 62 21.92 2.86 1.37
C LEU A 62 20.87 2.17 2.24
N PHE A 63 20.57 2.70 3.43
CA PHE A 63 19.52 2.19 4.29
C PHE A 63 18.15 2.34 3.63
N SER A 64 17.86 3.48 2.99
CA SER A 64 16.64 3.66 2.20
C SER A 64 16.59 2.61 1.07
N TYR A 65 17.60 2.50 0.23
CA TYR A 65 17.62 1.52 -0.85
C TYR A 65 17.46 0.08 -0.32
N PHE A 66 18.18 -0.28 0.74
CA PHE A 66 18.16 -1.64 1.30
C PHE A 66 16.92 -1.94 2.15
N PHE A 67 16.14 -0.96 2.63
CA PHE A 67 14.87 -1.18 3.33
C PHE A 67 13.65 -1.00 2.42
N TYR A 68 13.69 -0.07 1.45
CA TYR A 68 12.64 0.07 0.43
C TYR A 68 12.68 -1.09 -0.58
N THR A 69 13.85 -1.62 -0.94
CA THR A 69 13.99 -2.79 -1.84
C THR A 69 13.29 -4.06 -1.30
N PRO A 70 13.54 -4.55 -0.07
CA PRO A 70 12.85 -5.73 0.46
C PRO A 70 11.36 -5.50 0.73
N LYS A 71 10.95 -4.28 1.14
CA LYS A 71 9.53 -3.95 1.33
C LYS A 71 8.74 -3.95 0.02
N MET A 72 9.36 -3.51 -1.08
CA MET A 72 8.76 -3.52 -2.43
C MET A 72 8.51 -4.94 -2.93
N TYR A 73 9.46 -5.86 -2.76
CA TYR A 73 9.30 -7.26 -3.18
C TYR A 73 8.16 -7.97 -2.45
N ARG A 74 7.90 -7.63 -1.19
CA ARG A 74 6.80 -8.20 -0.42
C ARG A 74 5.44 -7.73 -0.95
N ILE A 75 5.25 -6.43 -1.15
CA ILE A 75 3.98 -5.87 -1.66
C ILE A 75 3.64 -6.42 -3.05
N LEU A 76 4.63 -6.53 -3.95
CA LEU A 76 4.39 -7.10 -5.28
C LEU A 76 4.00 -8.58 -5.21
N ARG A 77 4.56 -9.33 -4.26
CA ARG A 77 4.21 -10.73 -4.01
C ARG A 77 2.79 -10.85 -3.46
N ASP A 78 2.45 -10.04 -2.48
CA ASP A 78 1.13 -10.02 -1.84
C ASP A 78 0.02 -9.70 -2.87
N ASN A 79 0.26 -8.72 -3.76
CA ASN A 79 -0.67 -8.38 -4.84
C ASN A 79 -0.86 -9.54 -5.84
N ARG A 80 0.21 -10.24 -6.21
CA ARG A 80 0.13 -11.42 -7.10
C ARG A 80 -0.63 -12.56 -6.42
N GLU A 81 -0.34 -12.81 -5.16
CA GLU A 81 -1.02 -13.82 -4.37
C GLU A 81 -2.51 -13.53 -4.26
N LEU A 82 -2.89 -12.29 -4.01
CA LEU A 82 -4.30 -11.88 -3.96
C LEU A 82 -5.02 -12.17 -5.28
N LYS A 83 -4.41 -11.82 -6.42
CA LYS A 83 -4.96 -12.14 -7.75
C LYS A 83 -5.13 -13.65 -7.96
N ILE A 84 -4.18 -14.46 -7.49
CA ILE A 84 -4.27 -15.92 -7.58
C ILE A 84 -5.43 -16.44 -6.73
N ARG A 85 -5.59 -15.94 -5.49
CA ARG A 85 -6.69 -16.33 -4.59
C ARG A 85 -8.06 -16.03 -5.21
N TYR A 86 -8.23 -14.86 -5.85
CA TYR A 86 -9.48 -14.54 -6.55
C TYR A 86 -9.75 -15.48 -7.73
N ARG A 87 -8.74 -15.85 -8.52
CA ARG A 87 -8.92 -16.81 -9.61
C ARG A 87 -9.33 -18.19 -9.11
N ILE A 88 -8.69 -18.67 -8.05
CA ILE A 88 -9.07 -19.94 -7.41
C ILE A 88 -10.52 -19.87 -6.91
N LEU A 89 -10.93 -18.73 -6.33
CA LEU A 89 -12.29 -18.54 -5.88
C LEU A 89 -13.30 -18.56 -7.03
N GLN A 90 -13.02 -17.88 -8.14
CA GLN A 90 -13.86 -17.92 -9.34
C GLN A 90 -14.00 -19.34 -9.89
N ASP A 91 -12.90 -20.09 -9.97
CA ASP A 91 -12.94 -21.48 -10.42
C ASP A 91 -13.78 -22.37 -9.49
N ARG A 92 -13.65 -22.20 -8.17
CA ARG A 92 -14.49 -22.92 -7.20
C ARG A 92 -15.97 -22.58 -7.34
N ILE A 93 -16.31 -21.31 -7.53
CA ILE A 93 -17.70 -20.88 -7.76
C ILE A 93 -18.23 -21.50 -9.05
N ARG A 94 -17.44 -21.53 -10.12
CA ARG A 94 -17.82 -22.17 -11.39
C ARG A 94 -18.05 -23.67 -11.23
N THR A 95 -17.17 -24.38 -10.52
CA THR A 95 -17.37 -25.81 -10.22
C THR A 95 -18.64 -26.03 -9.38
N ALA A 96 -18.87 -25.21 -8.36
CA ALA A 96 -20.08 -25.30 -7.55
C ALA A 96 -21.35 -25.03 -8.39
N GLN A 97 -21.31 -24.05 -9.29
CA GLN A 97 -22.40 -23.77 -10.22
C GLN A 97 -22.70 -24.96 -11.12
N GLN A 98 -21.68 -25.64 -11.66
CA GLN A 98 -21.87 -26.84 -12.47
C GLN A 98 -22.58 -27.96 -11.67
N HIS A 99 -22.20 -28.16 -10.41
CA HIS A 99 -22.88 -29.14 -9.55
C HIS A 99 -24.34 -28.75 -9.27
N VAL A 100 -24.62 -27.49 -8.99
CA VAL A 100 -25.99 -27.00 -8.78
C VAL A 100 -26.82 -27.11 -10.06
N ASP A 101 -26.23 -26.85 -11.22
CA ASP A 101 -26.89 -27.02 -12.52
C ASP A 101 -27.23 -28.48 -12.81
N GLU A 102 -26.34 -29.41 -12.43
CA GLU A 102 -26.61 -30.85 -12.50
C GLU A 102 -27.76 -31.26 -11.57
N ILE A 103 -27.78 -30.74 -10.34
CA ILE A 103 -28.87 -30.96 -9.38
C ILE A 103 -30.19 -30.46 -9.94
N ARG A 104 -30.22 -29.24 -10.46
CA ARG A 104 -31.40 -28.64 -11.12
C ARG A 104 -31.89 -29.47 -12.29
N HIS A 105 -30.97 -29.99 -13.11
CA HIS A 105 -31.33 -30.86 -14.22
C HIS A 105 -32.02 -32.13 -13.72
N ARG A 106 -31.51 -32.74 -12.65
CA ARG A 106 -32.15 -33.92 -12.04
C ARG A 106 -33.49 -33.58 -11.40
N ASP A 107 -33.62 -32.44 -10.72
CA ASP A 107 -34.90 -31.93 -10.21
C ASP A 107 -35.95 -31.84 -11.32
N SER A 108 -35.62 -31.11 -12.38
CA SER A 108 -36.57 -30.80 -13.47
C SER A 108 -36.97 -32.04 -14.28
N TYR A 109 -36.04 -32.93 -14.60
CA TYR A 109 -36.28 -34.03 -15.54
C TYR A 109 -36.50 -35.39 -14.87
N VAL A 110 -35.96 -35.61 -13.67
CA VAL A 110 -36.05 -36.90 -12.97
C VAL A 110 -37.03 -36.83 -11.82
N TYR A 111 -36.88 -35.89 -10.90
CA TYR A 111 -37.71 -35.89 -9.69
C TYR A 111 -39.12 -35.36 -9.96
N ARG A 112 -39.27 -34.22 -10.64
CA ARG A 112 -40.57 -33.63 -10.93
C ARG A 112 -41.42 -34.47 -11.90
N SER A 113 -40.79 -35.21 -12.81
CA SER A 113 -41.51 -36.12 -13.71
C SER A 113 -42.19 -37.27 -12.95
N LEU A 114 -41.61 -37.77 -11.85
CA LEU A 114 -42.23 -38.81 -10.99
C LEU A 114 -43.50 -38.33 -10.27
N PHE A 115 -43.62 -37.02 -10.06
CA PHE A 115 -44.77 -36.39 -9.44
C PHE A 115 -45.66 -35.68 -10.47
N SER A 116 -45.29 -35.69 -11.76
CA SER A 116 -45.98 -34.99 -12.84
C SER A 116 -46.23 -33.51 -12.51
N THR A 117 -45.22 -32.85 -11.94
CA THR A 117 -45.28 -31.42 -11.59
C THR A 117 -44.41 -30.57 -12.50
N ASP A 118 -44.82 -29.32 -12.69
CA ASP A 118 -44.05 -28.35 -13.45
C ASP A 118 -42.81 -27.89 -12.69
N THR A 119 -41.81 -27.37 -13.40
CA THR A 119 -40.59 -26.82 -12.79
C THR A 119 -40.90 -25.59 -11.95
N LEU A 120 -40.27 -25.50 -10.75
CA LEU A 120 -40.44 -24.34 -9.88
C LEU A 120 -39.84 -23.08 -10.51
N SER A 121 -40.61 -21.98 -10.49
CA SER A 121 -40.16 -20.67 -10.94
C SER A 121 -40.44 -19.61 -9.86
N ILE A 122 -39.36 -19.10 -9.25
CA ILE A 122 -39.43 -18.00 -8.29
C ILE A 122 -39.14 -16.68 -9.03
N PRO A 123 -40.04 -15.68 -8.98
CA PRO A 123 -39.82 -14.39 -9.63
C PRO A 123 -38.50 -13.74 -9.19
N GLY A 124 -37.72 -13.25 -10.15
CA GLY A 124 -36.49 -12.50 -9.89
C GLY A 124 -35.24 -13.35 -9.58
N VAL A 125 -35.34 -14.69 -9.45
CA VAL A 125 -34.15 -15.54 -9.21
C VAL A 125 -33.10 -15.41 -10.31
N TRP A 126 -33.54 -15.30 -11.56
CA TRP A 126 -32.67 -15.16 -12.72
C TRP A 126 -32.25 -13.72 -13.01
N GLN A 127 -32.81 -12.74 -12.29
CA GLN A 127 -32.51 -11.33 -12.51
C GLN A 127 -31.21 -10.97 -11.79
N PRO A 128 -30.18 -10.47 -12.49
CA PRO A 128 -28.98 -9.95 -11.85
C PRO A 128 -29.31 -8.80 -10.89
N TYR A 129 -28.54 -8.68 -9.81
CA TYR A 129 -28.63 -7.51 -8.94
C TYR A 129 -28.24 -6.24 -9.73
N PRO A 130 -28.83 -5.09 -9.40
CA PRO A 130 -28.46 -3.82 -10.02
C PRO A 130 -27.00 -3.48 -9.71
N GLU A 131 -26.39 -2.72 -10.63
CA GLU A 131 -24.98 -2.29 -10.50
C GLU A 131 -24.70 -1.50 -9.23
N SER A 132 -25.71 -0.80 -8.70
CA SER A 132 -25.63 -0.08 -7.43
C SER A 132 -25.22 -0.96 -6.25
N LYS A 133 -25.53 -2.27 -6.27
CA LYS A 133 -25.10 -3.22 -5.23
C LYS A 133 -23.57 -3.33 -5.14
N TYR A 134 -22.88 -3.20 -6.27
CA TYR A 134 -21.43 -3.36 -6.37
C TYR A 134 -20.67 -2.03 -6.44
N ALA A 135 -21.39 -0.90 -6.48
CA ALA A 135 -20.79 0.43 -6.55
C ALA A 135 -19.73 0.71 -5.46
N PRO A 136 -19.91 0.29 -4.19
CA PRO A 136 -18.88 0.50 -3.15
C PRO A 136 -17.55 -0.20 -3.43
N MET A 137 -17.53 -1.21 -4.31
CA MET A 137 -16.36 -1.98 -4.68
C MET A 137 -15.68 -1.46 -5.95
N ALA A 138 -16.27 -0.48 -6.64
CA ALA A 138 -15.80 -0.01 -7.94
C ALA A 138 -14.47 0.75 -7.86
N ASP A 139 -14.22 1.42 -6.72
CA ASP A 139 -13.01 2.24 -6.50
C ASP A 139 -11.80 1.41 -6.00
N ASP A 140 -11.95 0.09 -5.86
CA ASP A 140 -10.87 -0.80 -5.40
C ASP A 140 -9.91 -1.18 -6.55
N ASP A 141 -8.61 -1.23 -6.29
CA ASP A 141 -7.59 -1.66 -7.27
C ASP A 141 -7.86 -3.06 -7.85
N TYR A 142 -8.59 -3.89 -7.11
CA TYR A 142 -8.98 -5.26 -7.47
C TYR A 142 -10.44 -5.39 -7.90
N ALA A 143 -11.15 -4.28 -8.10
CA ALA A 143 -12.56 -4.27 -8.53
C ALA A 143 -12.81 -5.17 -9.75
N SER A 144 -11.88 -5.15 -10.71
CA SER A 144 -11.93 -5.97 -11.94
C SER A 144 -11.98 -7.50 -11.69
N LEU A 145 -11.45 -7.97 -10.57
CA LEU A 145 -11.51 -9.38 -10.16
C LEU A 145 -12.63 -9.61 -9.15
N MET A 146 -12.84 -8.66 -8.24
CA MET A 146 -13.79 -8.80 -7.14
C MET A 146 -15.24 -8.74 -7.61
N ILE A 147 -15.61 -7.74 -8.43
CA ILE A 147 -16.99 -7.53 -8.88
C ILE A 147 -17.53 -8.75 -9.67
N PRO A 148 -16.81 -9.31 -10.67
CA PRO A 148 -17.28 -10.51 -11.36
C PRO A 148 -17.45 -11.71 -10.42
N THR A 149 -16.54 -11.86 -9.45
CA THR A 149 -16.59 -12.95 -8.46
C THR A 149 -17.85 -12.83 -7.60
N TRP A 150 -18.16 -11.63 -7.10
CA TRP A 150 -19.38 -11.39 -6.32
C TRP A 150 -20.65 -11.62 -7.13
N ARG A 151 -20.69 -11.18 -8.40
CA ARG A 151 -21.83 -11.45 -9.28
C ARG A 151 -22.07 -12.94 -9.49
N GLN A 152 -21.00 -13.71 -9.72
CA GLN A 152 -21.09 -15.17 -9.86
C GLN A 152 -21.57 -15.83 -8.58
N LEU A 153 -21.04 -15.40 -7.43
CA LEU A 153 -21.46 -15.90 -6.12
C LEU A 153 -22.93 -15.61 -5.82
N ASP A 154 -23.38 -14.39 -6.11
CA ASP A 154 -24.77 -13.98 -5.95
C ASP A 154 -25.73 -14.75 -6.87
N ALA A 155 -25.32 -15.03 -8.11
CA ALA A 155 -26.06 -15.88 -9.01
C ALA A 155 -26.19 -17.30 -8.46
N LEU A 156 -25.06 -17.89 -8.02
CA LEU A 156 -25.04 -19.21 -7.41
C LEU A 156 -25.95 -19.29 -6.17
N ALA A 157 -25.89 -18.30 -5.28
CA ALA A 157 -26.72 -18.26 -4.07
C ALA A 157 -28.22 -18.26 -4.41
N ARG A 158 -28.63 -17.49 -5.43
CA ARG A 158 -30.03 -17.46 -5.89
C ARG A 158 -30.47 -18.78 -6.51
N THR A 159 -29.61 -19.43 -7.28
CA THR A 159 -29.90 -20.76 -7.83
C THR A 159 -30.02 -21.80 -6.71
N ILE A 160 -29.11 -21.80 -5.73
CA ILE A 160 -29.18 -22.69 -4.56
C ILE A 160 -30.49 -22.47 -3.79
N TYR A 161 -30.90 -21.22 -3.60
CA TYR A 161 -32.17 -20.92 -2.93
C TYR A 161 -33.37 -21.50 -3.68
N LEU A 162 -33.42 -21.35 -5.01
CA LEU A 162 -34.47 -21.94 -5.84
C LEU A 162 -34.50 -23.46 -5.72
N GLU A 163 -33.35 -24.12 -5.85
CA GLU A 163 -33.28 -25.58 -5.73
C GLU A 163 -33.68 -26.05 -4.33
N SER A 164 -33.30 -25.33 -3.27
CA SER A 164 -33.71 -25.65 -1.89
C SER A 164 -35.23 -25.64 -1.74
N VAL A 165 -35.89 -24.60 -2.25
CA VAL A 165 -37.36 -24.51 -2.20
C VAL A 165 -38.00 -25.60 -3.07
N SER A 166 -37.40 -25.93 -4.22
CA SER A 166 -37.87 -27.03 -5.08
C SER A 166 -37.86 -28.36 -4.34
N PHE A 167 -36.79 -28.67 -3.61
CA PHE A 167 -36.69 -29.91 -2.84
C PHE A 167 -37.65 -29.97 -1.66
N ASP A 168 -37.94 -28.84 -1.01
CA ASP A 168 -38.95 -28.78 0.04
C ASP A 168 -40.36 -29.13 -0.51
N GLU A 169 -40.69 -28.61 -1.70
CA GLU A 169 -41.94 -28.95 -2.39
C GLU A 169 -41.99 -30.44 -2.76
N LEU A 170 -40.92 -30.99 -3.33
CA LEU A 170 -40.82 -32.41 -3.66
C LEU A 170 -40.96 -33.31 -2.43
N GLN A 171 -40.39 -32.90 -1.29
CA GLN A 171 -40.54 -33.63 -0.04
C GLN A 171 -41.99 -33.66 0.43
N GLN A 172 -42.72 -32.55 0.30
CA GLN A 172 -44.14 -32.49 0.64
C GLN A 172 -44.97 -33.39 -0.29
N LEU A 173 -44.70 -33.36 -1.59
CA LEU A 173 -45.36 -34.22 -2.58
C LEU A 173 -45.11 -35.70 -2.29
N ALA A 174 -43.89 -36.07 -1.91
CA ALA A 174 -43.54 -37.44 -1.52
C ALA A 174 -44.35 -37.90 -0.30
N ARG A 175 -44.42 -37.10 0.76
CA ARG A 175 -45.20 -37.43 1.97
C ARG A 175 -46.69 -37.57 1.67
N ASN A 176 -47.25 -36.69 0.85
CA ASN A 176 -48.66 -36.76 0.46
C ASN A 176 -48.95 -38.04 -0.35
N LYS A 177 -48.04 -38.42 -1.26
CA LYS A 177 -48.19 -39.64 -2.08
C LYS A 177 -48.08 -40.91 -1.23
N GLU A 178 -47.21 -40.93 -0.23
CA GLU A 178 -47.10 -42.02 0.74
C GLU A 178 -48.40 -42.20 1.53
N GLN A 179 -48.97 -41.10 2.06
CA GLN A 179 -50.24 -41.14 2.77
C GLN A 179 -51.38 -41.64 1.89
N LEU A 180 -51.48 -41.17 0.64
CA LEU A 180 -52.47 -41.66 -0.31
C LEU A 180 -52.29 -43.15 -0.61
N ALA A 181 -51.05 -43.60 -0.85
CA ALA A 181 -50.77 -45.01 -1.12
C ALA A 181 -51.15 -45.90 0.07
N SER A 182 -50.95 -45.44 1.31
CA SER A 182 -51.36 -46.16 2.52
C SER A 182 -52.87 -46.22 2.74
N ALA A 183 -53.63 -45.31 2.11
CA ALA A 183 -55.08 -45.20 2.25
C ALA A 183 -55.85 -45.99 1.17
N VAL A 184 -55.18 -46.58 0.17
CA VAL A 184 -55.80 -47.43 -0.84
C VAL A 184 -56.07 -48.82 -0.23
N PRO A 185 -57.33 -49.29 -0.15
CA PRO A 185 -57.63 -50.65 0.31
C PRO A 185 -57.08 -51.68 -0.68
N ALA A 186 -56.51 -52.77 -0.15
CA ALA A 186 -55.95 -53.88 -0.93
C ALA A 186 -56.96 -54.57 -1.84
#